data_AF-A0AAN0XZ91-F1
#
_entry.id   AF-A0AAN0XZ91-F1
#
_cell.length_a   1.000
_cell.length_b   1.000
_cell.length_c   1.000
_cell.angle_alpha   90.00
_cell.angle_beta   90.00
_cell.angle_gamma   90.00
#
_symmetry.space_group_name_H-M   'P 1'
#
loop_
_entity.id
_entity.type
_entity.pdbx_description
1 polymer ?
#
loop_
_entity_poly.entity_id
_entity_poly.type
_entity_poly.pdbx_seq_one_letter_code
_entity_poly.pdbx_strand_id
1 'polypeptide(L)'
;MLRLLPILIFFPLTFLSLPAFASITCPANASPDYLGQRCRCDVGYQVKNNQCLKIIIPENATLSLMGGWRCNTGYQKNGNKCDKVKLPKNARFIGGTSVWTCDKGYQKQSNSCIKVHLPENAHFAFGSSWQCDAGFKRAGGECLAMNQQELVNQVKSLNRMLMMQISESAGGNGNCSTGFTYCKRECDSQFSSYSNENKCIDACKKGQSACN
;
A
#
# COMPACT_ATOMS: atom_id res chain seq x y z
N MET A 1 7.00 -17.17 91.75
CA MET A 1 6.25 -17.18 90.47
C MET A 1 5.86 -15.75 90.13
N LEU A 2 6.56 -15.11 89.20
CA LEU A 2 6.21 -13.76 88.70
C LEU A 2 5.82 -13.93 87.22
N ARG A 3 4.55 -13.72 86.89
CA ARG A 3 4.01 -13.89 85.52
C ARG A 3 4.28 -12.61 84.71
N LEU A 4 5.04 -12.72 83.63
CA LEU A 4 5.21 -11.67 82.62
C LEU A 4 3.97 -11.64 81.70
N LEU A 5 3.32 -10.48 81.60
CA LEU A 5 2.25 -10.21 80.63
C LEU A 5 2.86 -9.72 79.31
N PRO A 6 2.41 -10.19 78.12
CA PRO A 6 2.94 -9.74 76.84
C PRO A 6 2.37 -8.37 76.47
N ILE A 7 3.24 -7.42 76.15
CA ILE A 7 2.88 -6.10 75.66
C ILE A 7 2.55 -6.24 74.17
N LEU A 8 1.27 -6.08 73.81
CA LEU A 8 0.83 -5.97 72.42
C LEU A 8 1.19 -4.58 71.88
N ILE A 9 2.23 -4.51 71.06
CA ILE A 9 2.65 -3.29 70.37
C ILE A 9 1.73 -3.08 69.16
N PHE A 10 0.84 -2.10 69.23
CA PHE A 10 -0.04 -1.68 68.15
C PHE A 10 0.78 -0.82 67.17
N PHE A 11 1.28 -1.40 66.08
CA PHE A 11 1.90 -0.63 65.00
C PHE A 11 0.81 0.19 64.29
N PRO A 12 0.88 1.53 64.30
CA PRO A 12 -0.09 2.34 63.58
C PRO A 12 0.07 2.03 62.08
N LEU A 13 -0.99 1.55 61.43
CA LEU A 13 -1.05 1.47 59.98
C LEU A 13 -0.91 2.90 59.43
N THR A 14 0.32 3.29 59.11
CA THR A 14 0.59 4.45 58.28
C THR A 14 -0.02 4.17 56.93
N PHE A 15 -1.17 4.78 56.65
CA PHE A 15 -1.78 4.83 55.33
C PHE A 15 -0.73 5.39 54.36
N LEU A 16 -0.08 4.50 53.61
CA LEU A 16 0.71 4.86 52.44
C LEU A 16 -0.25 5.55 51.46
N SER A 17 -0.23 6.88 51.44
CA SER A 17 -0.94 7.67 50.46
C SER A 17 -0.46 7.23 49.08
N LEU A 18 -1.33 6.56 48.32
CA LEU A 18 -1.06 6.25 46.91
C LEU A 18 -0.73 7.58 46.21
N PRO A 19 0.36 7.65 45.43
CA PRO A 19 0.68 8.86 44.70
C PRO A 19 -0.48 9.14 43.74
N ALA A 20 -1.08 10.34 43.86
CA ALA A 20 -2.06 10.81 42.91
C ALA A 20 -1.40 10.81 41.53
N PHE A 21 -1.94 10.04 40.58
CA PHE A 21 -1.51 10.11 39.19
C PHE A 21 -1.80 11.53 38.68
N ALA A 22 -0.77 12.36 38.60
CA ALA A 22 -0.89 13.69 38.02
C ALA A 22 -1.19 13.54 36.53
N SER A 23 -2.44 13.78 36.13
CA SER A 23 -2.81 13.94 34.73
C SER A 23 -2.18 15.24 34.22
N ILE A 24 -1.41 15.14 33.13
CA ILE A 24 -0.80 16.32 32.51
C ILE A 24 -1.92 17.27 32.05
N THR A 25 -1.84 18.53 32.48
CA THR A 25 -2.76 19.58 32.04
C THR A 25 -2.16 20.30 30.85
N CYS A 26 -2.86 20.28 29.71
CA CYS A 26 -2.40 20.90 28.49
C CYS A 26 -2.96 22.32 28.31
N PRO A 27 -2.17 23.23 27.71
CA PRO A 27 -2.64 24.57 27.37
C PRO A 27 -3.71 24.50 26.26
N ALA A 28 -4.39 25.62 26.00
CA ALA A 28 -5.41 25.70 24.95
C ALA A 28 -4.86 25.23 23.59
N ASN A 29 -5.68 24.47 22.85
CA ASN A 29 -5.36 23.87 21.56
C ASN A 29 -4.16 22.91 21.60
N ALA A 30 -3.97 22.22 22.73
CA ALA A 30 -2.98 21.16 22.87
C ALA A 30 -3.56 19.96 23.60
N SER A 31 -3.14 18.78 23.16
CA SER A 31 -3.51 17.50 23.75
C SER A 31 -2.27 16.72 24.20
N PRO A 32 -2.38 15.83 25.19
CA PRO A 32 -1.28 14.95 25.58
C PRO A 32 -0.81 14.11 24.39
N ASP A 33 0.49 13.83 24.33
CA ASP A 33 1.02 12.86 23.37
C ASP A 33 0.59 11.43 23.70
N TYR A 34 0.91 10.49 22.81
CA TYR A 34 0.50 9.09 22.96
C TYR A 34 0.99 8.46 24.28
N LEU A 35 2.11 8.95 24.83
CA LEU A 35 2.67 8.50 26.09
C LEU A 35 2.14 9.27 27.31
N GLY A 36 1.37 10.34 27.10
CA GLY A 36 0.84 11.20 28.16
C GLY A 36 1.91 12.02 28.91
N GLN A 37 3.11 12.15 28.36
CA GLN A 37 4.26 12.77 29.06
C GLN A 37 4.49 14.22 28.68
N ARG A 38 3.95 14.66 27.53
CA ARG A 38 4.08 16.04 27.05
C ARG A 38 2.83 16.46 26.28
N CYS A 39 2.55 17.76 26.25
CA CYS A 39 1.50 18.33 25.42
C CYS A 39 2.02 18.62 24.01
N ARG A 40 1.19 18.35 23.00
CA ARG A 40 1.43 18.71 21.61
C ARG A 40 0.25 19.53 21.10
N CYS A 41 0.52 20.55 20.29
CA CYS A 41 -0.56 21.31 19.66
C CYS A 41 -1.47 20.39 18.85
N ASP A 42 -2.77 20.64 18.92
CA ASP A 42 -3.77 19.89 18.17
C ASP A 42 -3.57 20.06 16.66
N VAL A 43 -4.10 19.12 15.88
CA VAL A 43 -4.07 19.20 14.42
C VAL A 43 -4.74 20.51 13.98
N GLY A 44 -4.03 21.33 13.20
CA GLY A 44 -4.48 22.68 12.85
C GLY A 44 -3.83 23.79 13.66
N TYR A 45 -2.99 23.47 14.63
CA TYR A 45 -2.25 24.42 15.45
C TYR A 45 -0.74 24.18 15.38
N GLN A 46 0.03 25.24 15.58
CA GLN A 46 1.49 25.20 15.61
C GLN A 46 2.02 25.98 16.81
N VAL A 47 3.17 25.56 17.33
CA VAL A 47 3.85 26.27 18.41
C VAL A 47 4.39 27.60 17.86
N LYS A 48 3.93 28.71 18.42
CA LYS A 48 4.47 30.04 18.15
C LYS A 48 4.42 30.84 19.46
N ASN A 49 5.53 31.45 19.84
CA ASN A 49 5.67 32.21 21.10
C ASN A 49 5.21 31.41 22.33
N ASN A 50 5.60 30.12 22.42
CA ASN A 50 5.22 29.21 23.52
C ASN A 50 3.70 28.97 23.66
N GLN A 51 2.92 29.22 22.61
CA GLN A 51 1.47 28.99 22.55
C GLN A 51 1.10 28.17 21.31
N CYS A 52 -0.01 27.43 21.37
CA CYS A 52 -0.57 26.74 20.21
C CYS A 52 -1.51 27.68 19.45
N LEU A 53 -0.99 28.25 18.37
CA LEU A 53 -1.74 29.18 17.51
C LEU A 53 -2.24 28.47 16.26
N LYS A 54 -3.44 28.84 15.81
CA LYS A 54 -4.07 28.28 14.61
C LYS A 54 -3.18 28.50 13.39
N ILE A 55 -2.98 27.44 12.62
CA ILE A 55 -2.23 27.48 11.37
C ILE A 55 -3.04 28.25 10.34
N ILE A 56 -2.43 29.27 9.74
CA ILE A 56 -2.97 29.96 8.58
C ILE A 56 -2.64 29.10 7.35
N ILE A 57 -3.68 28.59 6.69
CA ILE A 57 -3.55 27.78 5.48
C ILE A 57 -3.66 28.73 4.28
N PRO A 58 -2.62 28.87 3.45
CA PRO A 58 -2.67 29.71 2.27
C PRO A 58 -3.57 29.10 1.18
N GLU A 59 -3.88 29.89 0.15
CA GLU A 59 -4.60 29.38 -1.02
C GLU A 59 -3.86 28.20 -1.65
N ASN A 60 -4.60 27.23 -2.19
CA ASN A 60 -4.06 26.02 -2.80
C ASN A 60 -3.22 25.13 -1.86
N ALA A 61 -3.51 25.20 -0.55
CA ALA A 61 -2.96 24.31 0.47
C ALA A 61 -4.05 23.58 1.26
N THR A 62 -3.66 22.47 1.88
CA THR A 62 -4.48 21.67 2.79
C THR A 62 -3.71 21.40 4.07
N LEU A 63 -4.47 21.21 5.16
CA LEU A 63 -3.89 20.85 6.45
C LEU A 63 -3.20 19.49 6.34
N SER A 64 -1.99 19.40 6.90
CA SER A 64 -1.24 18.15 6.96
C SER A 64 -1.58 17.39 8.23
N LEU A 65 -1.80 16.08 8.11
CA LEU A 65 -1.99 15.19 9.26
C LEU A 65 -0.72 15.10 10.13
N MET A 66 0.45 15.40 9.55
CA MET A 66 1.72 15.45 10.28
C MET A 66 1.99 16.82 10.92
N GLY A 67 1.01 17.72 10.94
CA GLY A 67 1.15 19.09 11.40
C GLY A 67 1.56 20.06 10.28
N GLY A 68 1.20 21.34 10.43
CA GLY A 68 1.40 22.35 9.39
C GLY A 68 0.40 22.21 8.23
N TRP A 69 0.79 22.75 7.08
CA TRP A 69 0.05 22.63 5.81
C TRP A 69 0.96 22.15 4.69
N ARG A 70 0.35 21.57 3.67
CA ARG A 70 1.01 21.15 2.43
C ARG A 70 0.28 21.73 1.24
N CYS A 71 0.99 21.99 0.15
CA CYS A 71 0.36 22.40 -1.08
C CYS A 71 -0.52 21.28 -1.65
N ASN A 72 -1.61 21.68 -2.30
CA ASN A 72 -2.48 20.78 -3.02
C ASN A 72 -1.74 20.18 -4.23
N THR A 73 -2.26 19.07 -4.74
CA THR A 73 -1.70 18.42 -5.94
C THR A 73 -1.53 19.45 -7.06
N GLY A 74 -0.33 19.51 -7.63
CA GLY A 74 0.00 20.46 -8.69
C GLY A 74 0.47 21.84 -8.24
N TYR A 75 0.63 22.06 -6.95
CA TYR A 75 1.22 23.27 -6.40
C TYR A 75 2.47 22.94 -5.58
N GLN A 76 3.47 23.82 -5.61
CA GLN A 76 4.72 23.68 -4.87
C GLN A 76 4.88 24.82 -3.86
N LYS A 77 5.48 24.50 -2.70
CA LYS A 77 5.70 25.46 -1.63
C LYS A 77 6.74 26.51 -2.06
N ASN A 78 6.36 27.77 -1.98
CA ASN A 78 7.25 28.92 -2.14
C ASN A 78 7.03 29.88 -0.96
N GLY A 79 7.88 29.77 0.08
CA GLY A 79 7.69 30.50 1.33
C GLY A 79 6.35 30.14 2.00
N ASN A 80 5.50 31.16 2.18
CA ASN A 80 4.19 31.05 2.83
C ASN A 80 3.02 30.87 1.85
N LYS A 81 3.30 30.51 0.59
CA LYS A 81 2.29 30.30 -0.45
C LYS A 81 2.55 29.04 -1.26
N CYS A 82 1.57 28.68 -2.07
CA CYS A 82 1.62 27.55 -2.99
C CYS A 82 1.55 28.07 -4.43
N ASP A 83 2.67 27.95 -5.16
CA ASP A 83 2.73 28.36 -6.56
C ASP A 83 2.38 27.19 -7.47
N LYS A 84 1.63 27.47 -8.54
CA LYS A 84 1.17 26.45 -9.50
C LYS A 84 2.35 25.91 -10.30
N VAL A 85 2.51 24.59 -10.30
CA VAL A 85 3.51 23.92 -11.12
C VAL A 85 3.00 23.82 -12.57
N LYS A 86 3.81 24.27 -13.52
CA LYS A 86 3.51 24.11 -14.95
C LYS A 86 3.91 22.70 -15.38
N LEU A 87 2.96 21.98 -15.98
CA LEU A 87 3.23 20.67 -16.57
C LEU A 87 3.67 20.81 -18.03
N PRO A 88 4.63 20.00 -18.49
CA PRO A 88 4.84 19.82 -19.91
C PRO A 88 3.63 19.11 -20.54
N LYS A 89 3.54 19.16 -21.88
CA LYS A 89 2.51 18.41 -22.63
C LYS A 89 2.63 16.90 -22.34
N ASN A 90 1.50 16.21 -22.23
CA ASN A 90 1.40 14.77 -21.96
C ASN A 90 1.98 14.35 -20.60
N ALA A 91 1.74 15.15 -19.56
CA ALA A 91 2.16 14.89 -18.20
C ALA A 91 1.00 15.12 -17.22
N ARG A 92 1.09 14.44 -16.07
CA ARG A 92 0.13 14.51 -14.98
C ARG A 92 0.82 14.46 -13.62
N PHE A 93 0.22 15.07 -12.61
CA PHE A 93 0.73 14.99 -11.24
C PHE A 93 0.51 13.60 -10.63
N ILE A 94 1.47 13.17 -9.82
CA ILE A 94 1.32 12.03 -8.93
C ILE A 94 0.46 12.49 -7.75
N GLY A 95 -0.60 11.75 -7.45
CA GLY A 95 -1.60 12.12 -6.45
C GLY A 95 -0.96 12.54 -5.11
N GLY A 96 -1.41 13.68 -4.58
CA GLY A 96 -0.94 14.21 -3.30
C GLY A 96 0.41 14.92 -3.33
N THR A 97 1.03 15.07 -4.52
CA THR A 97 2.36 15.68 -4.66
C THR A 97 2.40 16.73 -5.78
N SER A 98 3.48 17.51 -5.82
CA SER A 98 3.84 18.38 -6.94
C SER A 98 4.75 17.66 -7.96
N VAL A 99 5.05 16.38 -7.72
CA VAL A 99 5.83 15.54 -8.63
C VAL A 99 4.92 15.14 -9.79
N TRP A 100 5.47 15.15 -10.99
CA TRP A 100 4.74 14.76 -12.19
C TRP A 100 5.39 13.56 -12.89
N THR A 101 4.55 12.83 -13.59
CA THR A 101 4.90 11.72 -14.46
C THR A 101 4.32 11.95 -15.85
N CYS A 102 4.85 11.27 -16.86
CA CYS A 102 4.29 11.29 -18.20
C CYS A 102 3.00 10.47 -18.27
N ASP A 103 2.13 10.84 -19.19
CA ASP A 103 0.93 10.07 -19.50
C ASP A 103 1.30 8.71 -20.12
N LYS A 104 0.33 7.78 -20.15
CA LYS A 104 0.53 6.46 -20.76
C LYS A 104 1.01 6.62 -22.20
N GLY A 105 2.07 5.90 -22.55
CA GLY A 105 2.71 5.98 -23.87
C GLY A 105 3.69 7.13 -24.07
N TYR A 106 4.02 7.88 -23.01
CA TYR A 106 5.07 8.90 -23.03
C TYR A 106 6.14 8.61 -21.98
N GLN A 107 7.39 8.91 -22.31
CA GLN A 107 8.54 8.76 -21.42
C GLN A 107 9.13 10.12 -21.08
N LYS A 108 9.58 10.26 -19.83
CA LYS A 108 10.23 11.48 -19.34
C LYS A 108 11.62 11.61 -19.97
N GLN A 109 11.84 12.70 -20.70
CA GLN A 109 13.16 13.15 -21.13
C GLN A 109 13.35 14.58 -20.65
N SER A 110 14.21 14.75 -19.65
CA SER A 110 14.46 16.04 -18.98
C SER A 110 13.16 16.68 -18.49
N ASN A 111 12.78 17.83 -19.07
CA ASN A 111 11.59 18.61 -18.71
C ASN A 111 10.43 18.39 -19.68
N SER A 112 10.38 17.26 -20.37
CA SER A 112 9.34 16.95 -21.36
C SER A 112 8.95 15.49 -21.37
N CYS A 113 7.78 15.22 -21.94
CA CYS A 113 7.26 13.88 -22.17
C CYS A 113 7.27 13.59 -23.67
N ILE A 114 8.07 12.60 -24.05
CA ILE A 114 8.28 12.21 -25.45
C ILE A 114 7.49 10.95 -25.71
N LYS A 115 6.80 10.92 -26.86
CA LYS A 115 5.99 9.78 -27.26
C LYS A 115 6.90 8.56 -27.44
N VAL A 116 6.54 7.46 -26.79
CA VAL A 116 7.20 6.18 -27.03
C VAL A 116 6.61 5.60 -28.31
N HIS A 117 7.48 5.26 -29.25
CA HIS A 117 7.10 4.52 -30.44
C HIS A 117 7.19 3.04 -30.12
N LEU A 118 6.07 2.34 -30.30
CA LEU A 118 6.03 0.90 -30.15
C LEU A 118 6.52 0.24 -31.44
N PRO A 119 7.26 -0.88 -31.36
CA PRO A 119 7.44 -1.73 -32.52
C PRO A 119 6.09 -2.32 -32.95
N GLU A 120 6.06 -2.91 -34.15
CA GLU A 120 4.89 -3.67 -34.61
C GLU A 120 4.57 -4.81 -33.63
N ASN A 121 3.29 -5.13 -33.47
CA ASN A 121 2.81 -6.20 -32.59
C ASN A 121 3.16 -6.01 -31.11
N ALA A 122 3.06 -4.77 -30.61
CA ALA A 122 3.27 -4.41 -29.22
C ALA A 122 2.21 -3.44 -28.70
N HIS A 123 1.95 -3.51 -27.39
CA HIS A 123 1.05 -2.61 -26.67
C HIS A 123 1.68 -2.08 -25.38
N PHE A 124 1.18 -0.94 -24.89
CA PHE A 124 1.59 -0.37 -23.61
C PHE A 124 0.98 -1.15 -22.43
N ALA A 125 1.85 -1.65 -21.55
CA ALA A 125 1.47 -2.31 -20.31
C ALA A 125 1.27 -1.29 -19.18
N PHE A 126 2.36 -0.81 -18.57
CA PHE A 126 2.32 0.14 -17.45
C PHE A 126 3.14 1.39 -17.72
N GLY A 127 2.48 2.55 -17.71
CA GLY A 127 3.14 3.83 -18.00
C GLY A 127 3.72 3.85 -19.42
N SER A 128 5.04 3.92 -19.52
CA SER A 128 5.80 3.87 -20.77
C SER A 128 6.38 2.49 -21.10
N SER A 129 6.17 1.50 -20.24
CA SER A 129 6.58 0.12 -20.53
C SER A 129 5.63 -0.51 -21.54
N TRP A 130 6.17 -1.39 -22.37
CA TRP A 130 5.43 -2.08 -23.41
C TRP A 130 5.78 -3.57 -23.40
N GLN A 131 4.85 -4.35 -23.96
CA GLN A 131 4.99 -5.79 -24.11
C GLN A 131 4.54 -6.16 -25.52
N CYS A 132 5.03 -7.30 -26.00
CA CYS A 132 4.56 -7.85 -27.26
C CYS A 132 3.13 -8.36 -27.13
N ASP A 133 2.38 -8.28 -28.22
CA ASP A 133 1.04 -8.83 -28.33
C ASP A 133 1.06 -10.36 -28.24
N ALA A 134 -0.10 -10.96 -28.02
CA ALA A 134 -0.24 -12.41 -28.02
C ALA A 134 0.26 -13.00 -29.34
N GLY A 135 1.06 -14.07 -29.27
CA GLY A 135 1.72 -14.66 -30.42
C GLY A 135 3.07 -14.05 -30.81
N PHE A 136 3.55 -13.01 -30.09
CA PHE A 136 4.84 -12.38 -30.36
C PHE A 136 5.74 -12.36 -29.13
N LYS A 137 7.05 -12.52 -29.34
CA LYS A 137 8.07 -12.49 -28.29
C LYS A 137 9.03 -11.31 -28.48
N ARG A 138 9.54 -10.81 -27.35
CA ARG A 138 10.50 -9.71 -27.36
C ARG A 138 11.86 -10.18 -27.86
N ALA A 139 12.37 -9.57 -28.92
CA ALA A 139 13.72 -9.74 -29.42
C ALA A 139 14.38 -8.37 -29.55
N GLY A 140 15.12 -7.96 -28.50
CA GLY A 140 15.68 -6.62 -28.42
C GLY A 140 14.60 -5.53 -28.36
N GLY A 141 14.56 -4.68 -29.38
CA GLY A 141 13.60 -3.57 -29.54
C GLY A 141 12.33 -3.92 -30.29
N GLU A 142 12.16 -5.18 -30.70
CA GLU A 142 11.08 -5.61 -31.59
C GLU A 142 10.27 -6.78 -31.00
N CYS A 143 9.13 -7.05 -31.64
CA CYS A 143 8.28 -8.19 -31.37
C CYS A 143 8.25 -9.10 -32.60
N LEU A 144 8.81 -10.30 -32.45
CA LEU A 144 8.86 -11.29 -33.52
C LEU A 144 7.83 -12.38 -33.27
N ALA A 145 7.25 -12.90 -34.35
CA ALA A 145 6.29 -14.00 -34.26
C ALA A 145 6.91 -15.19 -33.51
N MET A 146 6.14 -15.75 -32.59
CA MET A 146 6.50 -16.96 -31.88
C MET A 146 6.47 -18.16 -32.82
N ASN A 147 7.36 -19.12 -32.58
CA ASN A 147 7.26 -20.42 -33.24
C ASN A 147 6.14 -21.27 -32.60
N GLN A 148 5.84 -22.42 -33.22
CA GLN A 148 4.78 -23.32 -32.76
C GLN A 148 4.92 -23.72 -31.28
N GLN A 149 6.14 -24.00 -30.83
CA GLN A 149 6.39 -24.42 -29.45
C GLN A 149 6.16 -23.26 -28.46
N GLU A 150 6.57 -22.05 -28.82
CA GLU A 150 6.38 -20.85 -28.04
C GLU A 150 4.90 -20.46 -27.92
N LEU A 151 4.14 -20.60 -29.01
CA LEU A 151 2.68 -20.43 -29.00
C LEU A 151 2.00 -21.42 -28.06
N VAL A 152 2.36 -22.70 -28.14
CA VAL A 152 1.84 -23.74 -27.25
C VAL A 152 2.16 -23.41 -25.79
N ASN A 153 3.37 -22.92 -25.51
CA ASN A 153 3.76 -22.51 -24.16
C ASN A 153 2.93 -21.30 -23.66
N GLN A 154 2.68 -20.31 -24.51
CA GLN A 154 1.85 -19.16 -24.16
C GLN A 154 0.40 -19.58 -23.87
N VAL A 155 -0.17 -20.47 -24.68
CA VAL A 155 -1.52 -21.03 -24.45
C VAL A 155 -1.56 -21.82 -23.14
N LYS A 156 -0.54 -22.62 -22.84
CA LYS A 156 -0.43 -23.33 -21.55
C LYS A 156 -0.42 -22.35 -20.38
N SER A 157 0.38 -21.28 -20.45
CA SER A 157 0.42 -20.24 -19.42
C SER A 157 -0.92 -19.53 -19.26
N LEU A 158 -1.60 -19.20 -20.36
CA LEU A 158 -2.93 -18.59 -20.33
C LEU A 158 -3.97 -19.53 -19.72
N ASN A 159 -3.96 -20.81 -20.12
CA ASN A 159 -4.84 -21.83 -19.54
C ASN A 159 -4.60 -21.97 -18.04
N ARG A 160 -3.36 -21.91 -17.55
CA ARG A 160 -3.07 -21.90 -16.11
C ARG A 160 -3.68 -20.68 -15.41
N MET A 161 -3.53 -19.49 -15.99
CA MET A 161 -4.16 -18.27 -15.45
C MET A 161 -5.68 -18.38 -15.41
N LEU A 162 -6.30 -18.92 -16.46
CA LEU A 162 -7.73 -19.15 -16.53
C LEU A 162 -8.20 -20.16 -15.46
N MET A 163 -7.47 -21.26 -15.27
CA MET A 163 -7.79 -22.25 -14.24
C MET A 163 -7.75 -21.66 -12.83
N MET A 164 -6.81 -20.75 -12.55
CA MET A 164 -6.79 -20.02 -11.28
C MET A 164 -8.02 -19.12 -11.11
N GLN A 165 -8.42 -18.38 -12.14
CA GLN A 165 -9.61 -17.51 -12.08
C GLN A 165 -10.91 -18.31 -11.85
N ILE A 166 -11.05 -19.47 -12.49
CA ILE A 166 -12.21 -20.35 -12.30
C ILE A 166 -12.32 -20.81 -10.83
N SER A 167 -11.19 -21.12 -10.18
CA SER A 167 -11.17 -21.54 -8.77
C SER A 167 -11.68 -20.48 -7.78
N GLU A 168 -11.50 -19.19 -8.09
CA GLU A 168 -11.94 -18.06 -7.25
C GLU A 168 -13.44 -17.78 -7.35
N SER A 169 -14.08 -18.22 -8.44
CA SER A 169 -15.52 -18.06 -8.67
C SER A 169 -16.40 -19.09 -7.95
N ALA A 170 -15.80 -20.13 -7.35
CA ALA A 170 -16.50 -21.19 -6.62
C ALA A 170 -16.84 -20.76 -5.17
N GLY A 171 -17.64 -19.71 -5.04
CA GLY A 171 -18.32 -19.36 -3.79
C GLY A 171 -19.55 -20.23 -3.59
N GLY A 172 -19.43 -21.32 -2.83
CA GLY A 172 -20.55 -22.20 -2.51
C GLY A 172 -20.24 -23.20 -1.41
N ASN A 173 -21.21 -23.45 -0.53
CA ASN A 173 -21.14 -24.35 0.60
C ASN A 173 -21.19 -25.81 0.12
N GLY A 174 -20.03 -26.42 -0.15
CA GLY A 174 -19.93 -27.84 -0.55
C GLY A 174 -18.57 -28.23 -1.15
N ASN A 175 -18.21 -29.52 -0.95
CA ASN A 175 -17.00 -30.27 -1.37
C ASN A 175 -16.24 -29.83 -2.65
N CYS A 176 -16.94 -29.32 -3.66
CA CYS A 176 -16.38 -28.77 -4.89
C CYS A 176 -15.38 -27.62 -4.65
N SER A 177 -15.66 -26.74 -3.67
CA SER A 177 -14.80 -25.60 -3.33
C SER A 177 -13.42 -26.06 -2.80
N THR A 178 -13.38 -27.14 -2.01
CA THR A 178 -12.14 -27.71 -1.48
C THR A 178 -11.25 -28.27 -2.59
N GLY A 179 -11.85 -28.93 -3.58
CA GLY A 179 -11.15 -29.46 -4.75
C GLY A 179 -10.51 -28.37 -5.61
N PHE A 180 -11.23 -27.27 -5.85
CA PHE A 180 -10.68 -26.10 -6.56
C PHE A 180 -9.67 -25.31 -5.74
N THR A 181 -9.82 -25.24 -4.41
CA THR A 181 -8.82 -24.65 -3.51
C THR A 181 -7.51 -25.44 -3.54
N TYR A 182 -7.58 -26.77 -3.57
CA TYR A 182 -6.41 -27.63 -3.70
C TYR A 182 -5.71 -27.44 -5.06
N CYS A 183 -6.47 -27.39 -6.15
CA CYS A 183 -6.00 -27.01 -7.49
C CYS A 183 -5.27 -25.66 -7.47
N LYS A 184 -5.90 -24.62 -6.92
CA LYS A 184 -5.33 -23.27 -6.80
C LYS A 184 -3.99 -23.29 -6.08
N ARG A 185 -3.91 -23.87 -4.88
CA ARG A 185 -2.68 -23.94 -4.08
C ARG A 185 -1.54 -24.67 -4.80
N GLU A 186 -1.84 -25.82 -5.42
CA GLU A 186 -0.84 -26.57 -6.17
C GLU A 186 -0.35 -25.78 -7.39
N CYS A 187 -1.23 -25.10 -8.13
CA CYS A 187 -0.87 -24.30 -9.29
C CYS A 187 -0.17 -22.97 -8.92
N ASP A 188 -0.55 -22.32 -7.82
CA ASP A 188 0.08 -21.08 -7.30
C ASP A 188 1.54 -21.34 -6.90
N SER A 189 1.82 -22.51 -6.31
CA SER A 189 3.19 -22.92 -5.95
C SER A 189 4.13 -23.07 -7.16
N GLN A 190 3.58 -23.25 -8.37
CA GLN A 190 4.34 -23.48 -9.61
C GLN A 190 4.81 -22.21 -10.32
N PHE A 191 4.41 -21.01 -9.87
CA PHE A 191 4.94 -19.76 -10.45
C PHE A 191 6.45 -19.57 -10.23
N SER A 192 7.08 -20.43 -9.41
CA SER A 192 8.51 -20.41 -9.12
C SER A 192 9.36 -21.33 -10.00
N SER A 193 8.80 -22.38 -10.64
CA SER A 193 9.57 -23.25 -11.54
C SER A 193 8.67 -24.08 -12.46
N TYR A 194 9.08 -24.22 -13.72
CA TYR A 194 8.32 -24.87 -14.81
C TYR A 194 8.13 -26.41 -14.64
N SER A 195 8.41 -26.97 -13.46
CA SER A 195 8.67 -28.41 -13.25
C SER A 195 7.46 -29.24 -12.80
N ASN A 196 6.32 -28.69 -12.37
CA ASN A 196 5.19 -29.52 -11.92
C ASN A 196 3.84 -29.23 -12.60
N GLU A 197 3.83 -29.02 -13.92
CA GLU A 197 2.60 -28.88 -14.73
C GLU A 197 1.60 -30.03 -14.50
N ASN A 198 2.07 -31.28 -14.49
CA ASN A 198 1.20 -32.45 -14.33
C ASN A 198 0.53 -32.51 -12.94
N LYS A 199 1.22 -32.09 -11.87
CA LYS A 199 0.64 -32.05 -10.52
C LYS A 199 -0.49 -31.03 -10.41
N CYS A 200 -0.32 -29.86 -11.01
CA CYS A 200 -1.36 -28.83 -11.11
C CYS A 200 -2.58 -29.38 -11.88
N ILE A 201 -2.36 -30.00 -13.04
CA ILE A 201 -3.43 -30.61 -13.84
C ILE A 201 -4.19 -31.68 -13.05
N ASP A 202 -3.48 -32.58 -12.36
CA ASP A 202 -4.10 -33.66 -11.58
C ASP A 202 -4.90 -33.12 -10.38
N ALA A 203 -4.39 -32.08 -9.71
CA ALA A 203 -5.08 -31.38 -8.63
C ALA A 203 -6.39 -30.76 -9.12
N CYS A 204 -6.39 -30.13 -10.30
CA CYS A 204 -7.58 -29.52 -10.90
C CYS A 204 -8.60 -30.55 -11.40
N LYS A 205 -8.16 -31.68 -11.96
CA LYS A 205 -9.06 -32.79 -12.32
C LYS A 205 -9.79 -33.37 -11.10
N LYS A 206 -9.07 -33.55 -9.98
CA LYS A 206 -9.69 -33.99 -8.71
C LYS A 206 -10.76 -33.00 -8.24
N GLY A 207 -10.50 -31.70 -8.37
CA GLY A 207 -11.48 -30.68 -8.07
C GLY A 207 -12.73 -30.77 -8.95
N GLN A 208 -12.54 -30.86 -10.27
CA GLN A 208 -13.65 -31.02 -11.22
C GLN A 208 -14.50 -32.26 -10.94
N SER A 209 -13.87 -33.42 -10.65
CA SER A 209 -14.60 -34.64 -10.30
C SER A 209 -15.37 -34.55 -8.99
N ALA A 210 -14.95 -33.70 -8.05
CA ALA A 210 -15.67 -33.48 -6.79
C ALA A 210 -16.91 -32.58 -6.94
N CYS A 211 -17.10 -31.96 -8.11
CA CYS A 211 -18.22 -31.07 -8.44
C CYS A 211 -19.32 -31.74 -9.26
N ASN A 212 -19.06 -32.94 -9.79
CA ASN A 212 -20.02 -33.78 -10.52
C ASN A 212 -20.56 -34.87 -9.59
#